data_AF-A0A7V4Y9E1-F1
#
_entry.id   AF-A0A7V4Y9E1-F1
#
_cell.length_a   1.000
_cell.length_b   1.000
_cell.length_c   1.000
_cell.angle_alpha   90.00
_cell.angle_beta   90.00
_cell.angle_gamma   90.00
#
_symmetry.space_group_name_H-M   'P 1'
#
loop_
_entity.id
_entity.type
_entity.pdbx_description
1 polymer ?
#
loop_
_entity_poly.entity_id
_entity_poly.type
_entity_poly.pdbx_seq_one_letter_code
_entity_poly.pdbx_strand_id
1 'polypeptide(L)'
;MKRDYKKLQSEAIKLRKAGLSYGEIRKKLNVAKSTLSLWLKSIPLTPEQRKRFYTKAVLALARGTQSQRERRKREVEKIIKEAEKEIQFPLPFETFCLIGAFFILGRRK
;
A
#
# COMPACT_ATOMS: atom_id res chain seq x y z
N MET A 1 -3.66 3.96 -38.07
CA MET A 1 -4.21 2.68 -37.60
C MET A 1 -5.55 2.90 -36.90
N LYS A 2 -6.66 2.36 -37.42
CA LYS A 2 -7.96 2.40 -36.72
C LYS A 2 -7.95 1.33 -35.62
N ARG A 3 -8.13 1.73 -34.36
CA ARG A 3 -8.35 0.78 -33.25
C ARG A 3 -9.74 0.17 -33.40
N ASP A 4 -9.80 -1.16 -33.43
CA ASP A 4 -11.04 -1.90 -33.63
C ASP A 4 -11.80 -2.01 -32.29
N TYR A 5 -12.51 -0.94 -31.93
CA TYR A 5 -13.13 -0.76 -30.62
C TYR A 5 -14.18 -1.84 -30.29
N LYS A 6 -14.84 -2.40 -31.30
CA LYS A 6 -15.86 -3.44 -31.10
C LYS A 6 -15.25 -4.73 -30.56
N LYS A 7 -14.07 -5.12 -31.05
CA LYS A 7 -13.33 -6.28 -30.54
C LYS A 7 -12.86 -6.05 -29.10
N LEU A 8 -12.23 -4.90 -28.84
CA LEU A 8 -11.76 -4.53 -27.50
C LEU A 8 -12.90 -4.47 -26.47
N GLN A 9 -14.07 -3.97 -26.87
CA GLN A 9 -15.24 -3.93 -26.00
C GLN A 9 -15.72 -5.35 -25.66
N SER A 10 -15.82 -6.24 -26.65
CA SER A 10 -16.23 -7.64 -26.41
C SER A 10 -15.28 -8.36 -25.47
N GLU A 11 -13.98 -8.10 -25.57
CA GLU A 11 -12.94 -8.68 -24.74
C GLU A 11 -12.98 -8.11 -23.32
N ALA A 12 -13.17 -6.79 -23.17
CA ALA A 12 -13.36 -6.14 -21.88
C ALA A 12 -14.57 -6.72 -21.12
N ILE A 13 -15.67 -7.02 -21.82
CA ILE A 13 -16.87 -7.64 -21.24
C ILE A 13 -16.56 -9.06 -20.74
N LYS A 14 -15.86 -9.88 -21.54
CA LYS A 14 -15.44 -11.23 -21.13
C LYS A 14 -14.55 -11.19 -19.87
N LEU A 15 -13.56 -10.30 -19.86
CA LEU A 15 -12.68 -10.12 -18.70
C LEU A 15 -13.45 -9.62 -17.47
N ARG A 16 -14.44 -8.74 -17.67
CA ARG A 16 -15.28 -8.24 -16.58
C ARG A 16 -16.13 -9.35 -15.96
N LYS A 17 -16.75 -10.20 -16.79
CA LYS A 17 -17.51 -11.37 -16.34
C LYS A 17 -16.63 -12.39 -15.62
N ALA A 18 -15.37 -12.56 -16.05
CA ALA A 18 -14.37 -13.36 -15.36
C ALA A 18 -13.92 -12.76 -14.00
N GLY A 19 -14.41 -11.59 -13.62
CA GLY A 19 -14.18 -10.99 -12.31
C GLY A 19 -12.90 -10.16 -12.23
N LEU A 20 -12.37 -9.66 -13.35
CA LEU A 20 -11.25 -8.72 -13.34
C LEU A 20 -11.72 -7.29 -13.01
N SER A 21 -10.84 -6.53 -12.36
CA SER A 21 -11.02 -5.11 -12.05
C SER A 21 -10.73 -4.22 -13.26
N TYR A 22 -11.23 -2.98 -13.24
CA TYR A 22 -10.93 -1.99 -14.28
C TYR A 22 -9.43 -1.76 -14.48
N GLY A 23 -8.64 -1.80 -13.40
CA GLY A 23 -7.19 -1.65 -13.46
C GLY A 23 -6.50 -2.81 -14.18
N GLU A 24 -6.92 -4.05 -13.91
CA GLU A 24 -6.38 -5.24 -14.57
C GLU A 24 -6.77 -5.30 -16.05
N ILE A 25 -8.03 -4.95 -16.38
CA ILE A 25 -8.50 -4.87 -17.78
C ILE A 25 -7.74 -3.78 -18.54
N ARG A 26 -7.52 -2.62 -17.91
CA ARG A 26 -6.72 -1.53 -18.50
C ARG A 26 -5.29 -1.97 -18.81
N LYS A 27 -4.64 -2.71 -17.90
CA LYS A 27 -3.28 -3.20 -18.12
C LYS A 27 -3.21 -4.18 -19.30
N LYS A 28 -4.24 -5.01 -19.51
CA LYS A 28 -4.28 -5.97 -20.62
C LYS A 28 -4.58 -5.33 -21.97
N LEU A 29 -5.62 -4.48 -22.03
CA LEU A 29 -6.13 -3.94 -23.30
C LEU A 29 -5.58 -2.55 -23.65
N ASN A 30 -4.83 -1.93 -22.74
CA ASN A 30 -4.24 -0.59 -22.88
C ASN A 30 -5.23 0.49 -23.37
N VAL A 31 -6.45 0.47 -22.81
CA VAL A 31 -7.53 1.42 -23.09
C VAL A 31 -7.67 2.44 -21.97
N ALA A 32 -8.17 3.63 -22.31
CA ALA A 32 -8.43 4.68 -21.33
C ALA A 32 -9.51 4.23 -20.32
N LYS A 33 -9.37 4.72 -19.07
CA LYS A 33 -10.33 4.40 -18.00
C LYS A 33 -11.74 4.90 -18.33
N SER A 34 -11.86 6.07 -18.96
CA SER A 34 -13.14 6.63 -19.42
C SER A 34 -13.87 5.70 -20.39
N THR A 35 -13.15 5.09 -21.33
CA THR A 35 -13.70 4.12 -22.29
C THR A 35 -14.19 2.85 -21.60
N LEU A 36 -13.39 2.30 -20.68
CA LEU A 36 -13.79 1.11 -19.91
C LEU A 36 -15.03 1.37 -19.04
N SER A 37 -15.11 2.54 -18.40
CA SER A 37 -16.29 2.94 -17.62
C SER A 37 -17.54 3.00 -18.48
N LEU A 38 -17.44 3.52 -19.71
CA LEU A 38 -18.57 3.60 -20.64
C LEU A 38 -19.05 2.20 -21.05
N TRP A 39 -18.14 1.29 -21.40
CA TRP A 39 -18.46 -0.05 -21.88
C TRP A 39 -18.98 -1.00 -20.80
N LEU A 40 -18.50 -0.86 -19.57
CA LEU A 40 -18.78 -1.79 -18.48
C LEU A 40 -19.81 -1.25 -17.49
N LYS A 41 -20.42 -0.08 -17.77
CA LYS A 41 -21.43 0.57 -16.91
C LYS A 41 -22.61 -0.34 -16.57
N SER A 42 -23.03 -1.16 -17.53
CA SER A 42 -24.19 -2.05 -17.44
C SER A 42 -23.90 -3.42 -16.85
N ILE A 43 -22.65 -3.74 -16.50
CA ILE A 43 -22.26 -5.06 -16.01
C ILE A 43 -22.04 -5.00 -14.50
N PRO A 44 -23.01 -5.46 -13.70
CA PRO A 44 -22.84 -5.54 -12.26
C PRO A 44 -21.79 -6.61 -11.89
N LEU A 45 -21.02 -6.32 -10.85
CA LEU A 45 -20.18 -7.32 -10.17
C LEU A 45 -21.04 -8.24 -9.32
N THR A 46 -20.79 -9.54 -9.37
CA THR A 46 -21.41 -10.48 -8.42
C THR A 46 -20.94 -10.20 -6.98
N PRO A 47 -21.75 -10.55 -5.97
CA PRO A 47 -21.41 -10.33 -4.56
C PRO A 47 -20.08 -10.99 -4.17
N GLU A 48 -19.80 -12.18 -4.70
CA GLU A 48 -18.55 -12.92 -4.47
C GLU A 48 -17.33 -12.17 -5.01
N GLN A 49 -17.44 -11.61 -6.21
CA GLN A 49 -16.36 -10.81 -6.81
C GLN A 49 -16.11 -9.54 -6.00
N ARG A 50 -17.18 -8.86 -5.52
CA ARG A 50 -17.04 -7.70 -4.62
C ARG A 50 -16.33 -8.08 -3.32
N LYS A 51 -16.72 -9.19 -2.69
CA LYS A 51 -16.08 -9.68 -1.45
C LYS A 51 -14.59 -9.93 -1.68
N ARG A 52 -14.22 -10.58 -2.79
CA ARG A 52 -12.81 -10.80 -3.17
C ARG A 52 -12.03 -9.49 -3.30
N PHE A 53 -12.60 -8.46 -3.93
CA PHE A 53 -11.94 -7.16 -4.06
C PHE A 53 -11.77 -6.47 -2.70
N TYR A 54 -12.78 -6.52 -1.85
CA TYR A 54 -12.71 -5.97 -0.51
C TYR A 54 -11.60 -6.66 0.32
N THR A 55 -11.59 -7.99 0.33
CA THR A 55 -10.55 -8.76 1.06
C THR A 55 -9.14 -8.44 0.53
N LYS A 56 -8.96 -8.34 -0.79
CA LYS A 56 -7.67 -7.92 -1.37
C LYS A 56 -7.26 -6.52 -0.93
N ALA A 57 -8.19 -5.57 -0.87
CA ALA A 57 -7.92 -4.20 -0.44
C ALA A 57 -7.51 -4.15 1.04
N VAL A 58 -8.23 -4.88 1.90
CA VAL A 58 -7.90 -5.00 3.33
C VAL A 58 -6.51 -5.62 3.52
N LEU A 59 -6.20 -6.70 2.79
CA LEU A 59 -4.89 -7.34 2.83
C LEU A 59 -3.77 -6.39 2.36
N ALA A 60 -4.01 -5.59 1.31
CA ALA A 60 -3.04 -4.61 0.84
C ALA A 60 -2.77 -3.53 1.90
N LEU A 61 -3.81 -3.05 2.58
CA LEU A 61 -3.70 -2.08 3.66
C LEU A 61 -2.90 -2.66 4.85
N ALA A 62 -3.22 -3.89 5.26
CA ALA A 62 -2.52 -4.61 6.32
C ALA A 62 -1.03 -4.86 5.99
N ARG A 63 -0.72 -5.17 4.72
CA ARG A 63 0.67 -5.31 4.27
C ARG A 63 1.44 -4.00 4.31
N GLY A 64 0.77 -2.88 3.98
CA GLY A 64 1.37 -1.55 4.06
C GLY A 64 1.82 -1.20 5.49
N THR A 65 0.97 -1.47 6.48
CA THR A 65 1.31 -1.21 7.89
C THR A 65 2.44 -2.11 8.39
N GLN A 66 2.47 -3.38 7.98
CA GLN A 66 3.56 -4.30 8.30
C GLN A 66 4.89 -3.85 7.69
N SER A 67 4.90 -3.47 6.42
CA SER A 67 6.11 -2.98 5.73
C SER A 67 6.71 -1.73 6.39
N GLN A 68 5.86 -0.76 6.77
CA GLN A 68 6.32 0.44 7.46
C GLN A 68 6.88 0.12 8.86
N ARG A 69 6.29 -0.84 9.57
CA ARG A 69 6.78 -1.30 10.88
C ARG A 69 8.15 -1.97 10.76
N GLU A 70 8.32 -2.85 9.77
CA GLU A 70 9.60 -3.51 9.51
C GLU A 70 10.69 -2.52 9.09
N ARG A 71 10.36 -1.57 8.21
CA ARG A 71 11.28 -0.50 7.82
C ARG A 71 11.71 0.33 9.03
N ARG A 72 10.77 0.77 9.85
CA ARG A 72 11.05 1.53 11.08
C ARG A 72 11.94 0.72 12.03
N LYS A 73 11.67 -0.58 12.19
CA LYS A 73 12.48 -1.45 13.05
C LYS A 73 13.94 -1.50 12.58
N ARG A 74 14.17 -1.66 11.26
CA ARG A 74 15.52 -1.65 10.68
C ARG A 74 16.22 -0.30 10.83
N GLU A 75 15.48 0.80 10.65
CA GLU A 75 16.02 2.16 10.84
C GLU A 75 16.42 2.37 12.30
N VAL A 76 15.59 1.98 13.26
CA VAL A 76 15.89 2.07 14.70
C VAL A 76 17.09 1.19 15.06
N GLU A 77 17.14 -0.05 14.61
CA GLU A 77 18.28 -0.95 14.85
C GLU A 77 19.59 -0.36 14.30
N LYS A 78 19.53 0.27 13.12
CA LYS A 78 20.69 0.94 12.52
C LYS A 78 21.15 2.14 13.36
N ILE A 79 20.22 3.00 13.79
CA ILE A 79 20.52 4.16 14.64
C ILE A 79 21.14 3.72 15.97
N ILE A 80 20.58 2.70 16.61
CA ILE A 80 21.12 2.16 17.87
C ILE A 80 22.54 1.65 17.65
N LYS A 81 22.78 0.87 16.58
CA LYS A 81 24.11 0.33 16.27
C LYS A 81 25.14 1.42 15.91
N GLU A 82 24.70 2.52 15.31
CA GLU A 82 25.58 3.68 15.05
C GLU A 82 25.89 4.42 16.35
N ALA A 83 24.88 4.69 17.18
CA ALA A 83 25.05 5.32 18.49
C ALA A 83 25.96 4.50 19.42
N GLU A 84 25.83 3.16 19.43
CA GLU A 84 26.71 2.27 20.19
C GLU A 84 28.19 2.40 19.81
N LYS A 85 28.50 2.76 18.57
CA LYS A 85 29.89 2.98 18.12
C LYS A 85 30.42 4.35 18.54
N GLU A 86 29.56 5.34 18.66
CA GLU A 86 29.92 6.70 19.05
C GLU A 86 30.08 6.84 20.56
N ILE A 87 29.34 6.04 21.33
CA ILE A 87 29.38 6.06 22.79
C ILE A 87 30.57 5.23 23.30
N GLN A 88 31.65 5.90 23.70
CA GLN A 88 32.84 5.25 24.27
C GLN A 88 32.65 4.73 25.71
N PHE A 89 31.68 5.25 26.46
CA PHE A 89 31.46 4.91 27.86
C PHE A 89 29.99 4.58 28.16
N PRO A 90 29.69 3.45 28.82
CA PRO A 90 28.33 3.14 29.23
C PRO A 90 27.87 4.16 30.27
N LEU A 91 26.77 4.87 29.97
CA LEU A 91 26.15 5.81 30.89
C LEU A 91 25.43 5.05 32.02
N PRO A 92 25.49 5.53 33.27
CA PRO A 92 24.65 5.02 34.35
C PRO A 92 23.16 5.14 34.02
N PHE A 93 22.36 4.21 34.53
CA PHE A 93 20.92 4.15 34.24
C PHE A 93 20.20 5.45 34.66
N GLU A 94 20.59 6.06 35.79
CA GLU A 94 19.96 7.30 36.25
C GLU A 94 20.18 8.45 35.24
N THR A 95 21.38 8.55 34.65
CA THR A 95 21.70 9.57 33.65
C THR A 95 20.89 9.38 32.37
N PHE A 96 20.72 8.15 31.91
CA PHE A 96 19.88 7.85 30.74
C PHE A 96 18.41 8.23 30.98
N CYS A 97 17.87 7.91 32.17
CA CYS A 97 16.51 8.29 32.57
C CYS A 97 16.33 9.82 32.63
N LEU A 98 17.32 10.55 33.15
CA LEU A 98 17.28 12.02 33.22
C LEU A 98 17.29 12.67 31.83
N ILE A 99 18.12 12.18 30.90
CA ILE A 99 18.15 12.66 29.51
C ILE A 99 16.80 12.43 28.83
N GLY A 100 16.20 11.25 29.01
CA GLY A 100 14.88 10.93 28.47
C GLY A 100 13.78 11.83 29.05
N ALA A 101 13.77 12.04 30.37
CA ALA A 101 12.83 12.93 31.03
C ALA A 101 12.98 14.38 30.54
N PHE A 102 14.21 14.87 30.37
CA PHE A 102 14.48 16.21 29.84
C PHE A 102 13.96 16.38 28.41
N PHE A 103 14.14 15.38 27.55
CA PHE A 103 13.63 15.41 26.18
C PHE A 103 12.09 15.43 26.12
N ILE A 104 11.41 14.68 27.01
CA ILE A 104 9.95 14.65 27.08
C ILE A 104 9.39 15.97 27.63
N LEU A 105 10.01 16.52 28.67
CA LEU A 105 9.57 17.76 29.32
C LEU A 105 9.91 19.00 28.48
N GLY A 106 11.04 19.00 27.77
CA GLY A 106 11.48 20.10 26.90
C GLY A 106 10.60 20.33 25.66
N ARG A 107 9.75 19.38 25.28
CA ARG A 107 8.77 19.52 24.19
C ARG A 107 7.44 20.19 24.60
N ARG A 108 7.32 20.67 25.84
CA ARG A 108 6.12 21.37 26.36
C ARG A 108 6.23 22.90 26.40
N LYS A 109 7.23 23.51 25.76
CA LYS A 109 7.30 24.97 25.56
C LYS A 109 6.95 25.34 24.13
#